data_AF-A0A928KR52-F1
#
_entry.id   AF-A0A928KR52-F1
#
_cell.length_a   1.000
_cell.length_b   1.000
_cell.length_c   1.000
_cell.angle_alpha   90.00
_cell.angle_beta   90.00
_cell.angle_gamma   90.00
#
_symmetry.space_group_name_H-M   'P 1'
#
loop_
_entity.id
_entity.type
_entity.pdbx_description
1 polymer ?
#
loop_
_entity_poly.entity_id
_entity_poly.type
_entity_poly.pdbx_seq_one_letter_code
_entity_poly.pdbx_strand_id
1 'polypeptide(L)'
;MTRKHAGLILAFSLLIFIAIAGIIPAVFGLEVFIFGRKFTEFFGVIAAAAAVLICIFVLSLISEYSEKIPKIASVVLRVLIIAFTVIFSFLFLAVSAFFTEKRVYRNISDDRRHEVIISEDSTFGGYNAVLYRRYSPFLKGEEPSFYIDDLAGEPDFTVDWYEDGCSVTYEHYSEYLGAEPTDFTQRLYFNNQNIEQ
;
A
#
# COMPACT_ATOMS: atom_id res chain seq x y z
N MET A 1 -10.60 8.66 35.31
CA MET A 1 -10.11 8.71 33.92
C MET A 1 -9.68 10.15 33.62
N THR A 2 -8.37 10.42 33.51
CA THR A 2 -7.89 11.79 33.29
C THR A 2 -8.09 12.22 31.83
N ARG A 3 -8.23 13.53 31.54
CA ARG A 3 -8.43 14.07 30.17
C ARG A 3 -7.40 13.53 29.15
N LYS A 4 -6.19 13.23 29.61
CA LYS A 4 -5.10 12.63 28.80
C LYS A 4 -5.43 11.22 28.31
N HIS A 5 -6.06 10.39 29.14
CA HIS A 5 -6.47 9.03 28.77
C HIS A 5 -7.63 9.05 27.77
N ALA A 6 -8.57 9.99 27.92
CA ALA A 6 -9.66 10.17 26.95
C ALA A 6 -9.12 10.59 25.57
N GLY A 7 -8.14 11.50 25.52
CA GLY A 7 -7.48 11.89 24.27
C GLY A 7 -6.74 10.74 23.58
N LEU A 8 -5.99 9.93 24.34
CA LEU A 8 -5.29 8.75 23.81
C LEU A 8 -6.25 7.69 23.26
N ILE A 9 -7.36 7.43 23.96
CA ILE A 9 -8.37 6.48 23.49
C ILE A 9 -9.05 7.00 22.24
N LEU A 10 -9.41 8.29 22.18
CA LEU A 10 -9.99 8.89 20.97
C LEU A 10 -9.02 8.77 19.78
N ALA A 11 -7.74 9.05 19.98
CA ALA A 11 -6.73 8.90 18.93
C ALA A 11 -6.61 7.44 18.46
N PHE A 12 -6.61 6.48 19.38
CA PHE A 12 -6.55 5.06 19.06
C PHE A 12 -7.81 4.58 18.31
N SER A 13 -9.00 4.97 18.79
CA SER A 13 -10.27 4.68 18.13
C SER A 13 -10.33 5.27 16.72
N LEU A 14 -9.77 6.47 16.52
CA LEU A 14 -9.67 7.08 15.20
C LEU A 14 -8.77 6.27 14.26
N LEU A 15 -7.61 5.81 14.72
CA LEU A 15 -6.72 4.96 13.89
C LEU A 15 -7.39 3.64 13.50
N ILE A 16 -8.09 3.00 14.43
CA ILE A 16 -8.88 1.79 14.14
C ILE A 16 -9.96 2.10 13.10
N PHE A 17 -10.69 3.20 13.27
CA PHE A 17 -11.72 3.60 12.32
C PHE A 17 -11.13 3.80 10.92
N ILE A 18 -10.00 4.49 10.80
CA ILE A 18 -9.31 4.70 9.53
C ILE A 18 -8.87 3.37 8.91
N ALA A 19 -8.29 2.47 9.71
CA ALA A 19 -7.89 1.13 9.26
C ALA A 19 -9.09 0.33 8.72
N ILE A 20 -10.21 0.33 9.45
CA ILE A 20 -11.45 -0.35 9.05
C ILE A 20 -12.03 0.29 7.78
N ALA A 21 -12.06 1.62 7.70
CA ALA A 21 -12.57 2.34 6.55
C ALA A 21 -11.76 2.08 5.26
N GLY A 22 -10.47 1.74 5.39
CA GLY A 22 -9.64 1.31 4.26
C GLY A 22 -9.77 -0.16 3.91
N ILE A 23 -9.99 -1.05 4.90
CA ILE A 23 -10.11 -2.51 4.67
C ILE A 23 -11.50 -2.89 4.14
N ILE A 24 -12.58 -2.29 4.66
CA ILE A 24 -13.95 -2.66 4.28
C ILE A 24 -14.17 -2.56 2.77
N PRO A 25 -13.79 -1.46 2.09
CA PRO A 25 -13.94 -1.37 0.64
C PRO A 25 -13.18 -2.50 -0.10
N ALA A 26 -11.98 -2.87 0.38
CA ALA A 26 -11.17 -3.90 -0.25
C ALA A 26 -11.87 -5.28 -0.24
N VAL A 27 -12.66 -5.58 0.80
CA VAL A 27 -13.49 -6.79 0.86
C VAL A 27 -14.53 -6.84 -0.27
N PHE A 28 -14.95 -5.68 -0.79
CA PHE A 28 -15.88 -5.56 -1.92
C PHE A 28 -15.17 -5.36 -3.26
N GLY A 29 -13.86 -5.58 -3.34
CA GLY A 29 -13.06 -5.36 -4.57
C GLY A 29 -12.84 -3.88 -4.89
N LEU A 30 -13.04 -2.99 -3.91
CA LEU A 30 -12.79 -1.56 -4.03
C LEU A 30 -11.52 -1.18 -3.27
N GLU A 31 -10.57 -0.63 -3.97
CA GLU A 31 -9.33 -0.13 -3.40
C GLU A 31 -9.45 1.36 -3.06
N VAL A 32 -9.07 1.70 -1.84
CA VAL A 32 -8.94 3.10 -1.39
C VAL A 32 -7.56 3.59 -1.76
N PHE A 33 -7.47 4.76 -2.39
CA PHE A 33 -6.21 5.39 -2.76
C PHE A 33 -5.97 6.66 -1.96
N ILE A 34 -4.77 6.81 -1.40
CA ILE A 34 -4.32 8.05 -0.74
C ILE A 34 -2.98 8.44 -1.36
N PHE A 35 -2.85 9.72 -1.73
CA PHE A 35 -1.65 10.24 -2.44
C PHE A 35 -1.26 9.41 -3.67
N GLY A 36 -2.25 8.81 -4.33
CA GLY A 36 -2.03 8.00 -5.52
C GLY A 36 -1.47 6.58 -5.27
N ARG A 37 -1.43 6.08 -4.05
CA ARG A 37 -1.07 4.69 -3.73
C ARG A 37 -2.21 3.98 -3.01
N LYS A 38 -2.24 2.64 -3.05
CA LYS A 38 -3.25 1.85 -2.34
C LYS A 38 -3.15 2.10 -0.83
N PHE A 39 -4.28 2.22 -0.15
CA PHE A 39 -4.33 2.43 1.30
C PHE A 39 -3.65 1.30 2.07
N THR A 40 -3.72 0.08 1.54
CA THR A 40 -3.06 -1.11 2.09
C THR A 40 -1.54 -0.94 2.22
N GLU A 41 -0.90 -0.14 1.35
CA GLU A 41 0.52 0.20 1.48
C GLU A 41 0.81 1.09 2.71
N PHE A 42 -0.16 1.87 3.18
CA PHE A 42 -0.03 2.70 4.37
C PHE A 42 -0.43 1.98 5.67
N PHE A 43 -0.96 0.75 5.57
CA PHE A 43 -1.42 0.00 6.74
C PHE A 43 -0.31 -0.20 7.78
N GLY A 44 0.93 -0.43 7.33
CA GLY A 44 2.10 -0.53 8.20
C GLY A 44 2.35 0.74 9.04
N VAL A 45 2.14 1.93 8.45
CA VAL A 45 2.26 3.22 9.15
C VAL A 45 1.17 3.38 10.21
N ILE A 46 -0.07 3.02 9.87
CA ILE A 46 -1.21 3.09 10.80
C ILE A 46 -1.01 2.14 11.98
N ALA A 47 -0.56 0.91 11.71
CA ALA A 47 -0.23 -0.07 12.74
C ALA A 47 0.89 0.40 13.67
N ALA A 48 1.95 1.00 13.12
CA ALA A 48 3.04 1.57 13.90
C ALA A 48 2.56 2.73 14.79
N ALA A 49 1.77 3.66 14.25
CA ALA A 49 1.20 4.76 15.02
C ALA A 49 0.30 4.25 16.17
N ALA A 50 -0.50 3.22 15.92
CA ALA A 50 -1.34 2.59 16.93
C ALA A 50 -0.51 1.93 18.05
N ALA A 51 0.56 1.23 17.70
CA ALA A 51 1.47 0.62 18.66
C ALA A 51 2.16 1.66 19.56
N VAL A 52 2.60 2.78 19.00
CA VAL A 52 3.19 3.90 19.76
C VAL A 52 2.18 4.51 20.74
N LEU A 53 0.93 4.73 20.30
CA LEU A 53 -0.12 5.23 21.20
C LEU A 53 -0.41 4.26 22.35
N ILE A 54 -0.43 2.95 22.09
CA ILE A 54 -0.57 1.92 23.14
C ILE A 54 0.60 2.02 24.12
N CYS A 55 1.84 2.14 23.63
CA CYS A 55 3.01 2.26 24.50
C CYS A 55 2.93 3.49 25.42
N ILE A 56 2.54 4.65 24.88
CA ILE A 56 2.34 5.89 25.66
C ILE A 56 1.22 5.70 26.69
N PHE A 57 0.11 5.06 26.29
CA PHE A 57 -1.02 4.79 27.17
C PHE A 57 -0.62 3.88 28.34
N VAL A 58 0.09 2.79 28.06
CA VAL A 58 0.55 1.86 29.10
C VAL A 58 1.56 2.54 30.03
N LEU A 59 2.52 3.32 29.51
CA LEU A 59 3.45 4.09 30.34
C LEU A 59 2.74 5.11 31.24
N SER A 60 1.71 5.77 30.71
CA SER A 60 0.87 6.71 31.47
C SER A 60 0.16 5.99 32.61
N LEU A 61 -0.44 4.82 32.35
CA LEU A 61 -1.07 3.99 33.38
C LEU A 61 -0.05 3.55 34.44
N ILE A 62 1.12 3.08 34.05
CA ILE A 62 2.17 2.65 35.02
C ILE A 62 2.60 3.81 35.91
N SER A 63 2.69 5.02 35.36
CA SER A 63 3.03 6.21 36.14
C SER A 63 1.93 6.61 37.13
N GLU A 64 0.65 6.43 36.77
CA GLU A 64 -0.49 6.77 37.62
C GLU A 64 -0.73 5.70 38.70
N TYR A 65 -0.43 4.43 38.41
CA TYR A 65 -0.58 3.31 39.35
C TYR A 65 0.72 2.92 40.06
N SER A 66 1.77 3.75 40.03
CA SER A 66 3.09 3.40 40.56
C SER A 66 3.11 3.09 42.05
N GLU A 67 2.13 3.59 42.81
CA GLU A 67 1.98 3.29 44.25
C GLU A 67 1.39 1.90 44.52
N LYS A 68 0.61 1.35 43.57
CA LYS A 68 -0.03 0.03 43.70
C LYS A 68 0.81 -1.10 43.09
N ILE A 69 1.81 -0.76 42.28
CA ILE A 69 2.66 -1.71 41.58
C ILE A 69 3.99 -1.82 42.33
N PRO A 70 4.49 -3.04 42.63
CA PRO A 70 5.81 -3.19 43.24
C PRO A 70 6.89 -2.55 42.36
N LYS A 71 7.81 -1.79 42.97
CA LYS A 71 8.83 -0.98 42.26
C LYS A 71 9.58 -1.77 41.18
N ILE A 72 9.95 -3.01 41.46
CA ILE A 72 10.65 -3.89 40.52
C ILE A 72 9.79 -4.18 39.29
N ALA A 73 8.51 -4.52 39.47
CA ALA A 73 7.59 -4.77 38.35
C ALA A 73 7.37 -3.51 37.50
N SER A 74 7.28 -2.33 38.13
CA SER A 74 7.18 -1.06 37.39
C SER A 74 8.43 -0.78 36.56
N VAL A 75 9.63 -1.12 37.04
CA VAL A 75 10.88 -0.93 36.28
C VAL A 75 10.93 -1.92 35.12
N VAL A 76 10.69 -3.21 35.37
CA VAL A 76 10.71 -4.26 34.33
C VAL A 76 9.71 -3.93 33.21
N LEU A 77 8.49 -3.52 33.56
CA LEU A 77 7.45 -3.20 32.59
C LEU A 77 7.82 -1.99 31.73
N ARG A 78 8.45 -0.95 32.31
CA ARG A 78 8.96 0.19 31.54
C ARG A 78 10.08 -0.22 30.58
N VAL A 79 11.01 -1.07 31.03
CA VAL A 79 12.09 -1.59 30.17
C VAL A 79 11.52 -2.41 29.01
N LEU A 80 10.54 -3.29 29.27
CA LEU A 80 9.89 -4.08 28.22
C LEU A 80 9.18 -3.19 27.19
N ILE A 81 8.47 -2.15 27.62
CA ILE A 81 7.80 -1.22 26.69
C ILE A 81 8.82 -0.45 25.85
N ILE A 82 9.91 0.02 26.45
CA ILE A 82 10.98 0.71 25.72
C ILE A 82 11.61 -0.25 24.70
N ALA A 83 11.95 -1.48 25.10
CA ALA A 83 12.50 -2.49 24.22
C ALA A 83 11.55 -2.80 23.05
N PHE A 84 10.26 -2.98 23.34
CA PHE A 84 9.24 -3.20 22.32
C PHE A 84 9.12 -2.02 21.36
N THR A 85 9.14 -0.78 21.87
CA THR A 85 9.08 0.44 21.05
C THR A 85 10.29 0.56 20.11
N VAL A 86 11.49 0.25 20.61
CA VAL A 86 12.72 0.23 19.80
C VAL A 86 12.63 -0.82 18.70
N ILE A 87 12.23 -2.05 19.03
CA ILE A 87 12.04 -3.13 18.04
C ILE A 87 11.02 -2.72 16.98
N PHE A 88 9.88 -2.16 17.39
CA PHE A 88 8.85 -1.67 16.46
C PHE A 88 9.35 -0.54 15.57
N SER A 89 10.20 0.35 16.09
CA SER A 89 10.80 1.44 15.31
C SER A 89 11.74 0.90 14.23
N PHE A 90 12.53 -0.12 14.54
CA PHE A 90 13.37 -0.81 13.54
C PHE A 90 12.54 -1.56 12.50
N LEU A 91 11.48 -2.25 12.92
CA LEU A 91 10.55 -2.90 11.99
C LEU A 91 9.91 -1.88 11.05
N PHE A 92 9.49 -0.73 11.59
CA PHE A 92 8.92 0.35 10.79
C PHE A 92 9.92 0.94 9.80
N LEU A 93 11.18 1.15 10.20
CA LEU A 93 12.24 1.59 9.29
C LEU A 93 12.47 0.58 8.16
N ALA A 94 12.48 -0.72 8.46
CA ALA A 94 12.64 -1.77 7.44
C ALA A 94 11.45 -1.79 6.46
N VAL A 95 10.23 -1.68 6.98
CA VAL A 95 9.01 -1.61 6.16
C VAL A 95 8.99 -0.33 5.32
N SER A 96 9.32 0.83 5.91
CA SER A 96 9.38 2.10 5.18
C SER A 96 10.42 2.05 4.06
N ALA A 97 11.60 1.48 4.32
CA ALA A 97 12.63 1.32 3.30
C ALA A 97 12.11 0.54 2.08
N PHE A 98 11.33 -0.52 2.32
CA PHE A 98 10.70 -1.34 1.28
C PHE A 98 9.66 -0.57 0.42
N PHE A 99 9.03 0.48 0.97
CA PHE A 99 8.02 1.28 0.27
C PHE A 99 8.57 2.50 -0.48
N THR A 100 9.87 2.82 -0.34
CA THR A 100 10.42 4.13 -0.75
C THR A 100 10.61 4.29 -2.25
N GLU A 101 10.76 3.20 -3.02
CA GLU A 101 11.22 3.30 -4.42
C GLU A 101 10.32 2.57 -5.42
N LYS A 102 9.00 2.59 -5.23
CA LYS A 102 8.12 2.18 -6.32
C LYS A 102 8.05 3.29 -7.35
N ARG A 103 8.70 3.09 -8.51
CA ARG A 103 8.38 3.86 -9.72
C ARG A 103 6.94 3.54 -10.09
N VAL A 104 6.12 4.58 -10.18
CA VAL A 104 4.69 4.44 -10.50
C VAL A 104 4.40 5.29 -11.72
N TYR A 105 4.06 4.63 -12.83
CA TYR A 105 3.54 5.25 -14.03
C TYR A 105 2.03 5.23 -13.96
N ARG A 106 1.40 6.36 -14.28
CA ARG A 106 -0.05 6.52 -14.22
C ARG A 106 -0.53 7.14 -15.52
N ASN A 107 -1.53 6.51 -16.11
CA ASN A 107 -2.26 7.06 -17.24
C ASN A 107 -3.76 6.98 -16.93
N ILE A 108 -4.49 8.06 -17.21
CA ILE A 108 -5.94 8.17 -16.95
C ILE A 108 -6.62 8.30 -18.31
N SER A 109 -7.70 7.57 -18.52
CA SER A 109 -8.49 7.66 -19.75
C SER A 109 -9.08 9.06 -19.95
N ASP A 110 -9.38 9.43 -21.19
CA ASP A 110 -9.95 10.74 -21.53
C ASP A 110 -11.29 11.00 -20.82
N ASP A 111 -12.10 9.94 -20.66
CA ASP A 111 -13.38 9.98 -19.95
C ASP A 111 -13.23 10.02 -18.41
N ARG A 112 -12.00 9.88 -17.91
CA ARG A 112 -11.61 9.86 -16.48
C ARG A 112 -12.23 8.75 -15.64
N ARG A 113 -12.87 7.76 -16.28
CA ARG A 113 -13.53 6.62 -15.64
C ARG A 113 -12.60 5.44 -15.45
N HIS A 114 -11.45 5.42 -16.11
CA HIS A 114 -10.46 4.35 -16.02
C HIS A 114 -9.07 4.92 -15.80
N GLU A 115 -8.21 4.10 -15.20
CA GLU A 115 -6.84 4.46 -14.91
C GLU A 115 -5.97 3.21 -14.94
N VAL A 116 -4.83 3.27 -15.61
CA VAL A 116 -3.79 2.24 -15.54
C VAL A 116 -2.69 2.74 -14.62
N ILE A 117 -2.27 1.87 -13.70
CA ILE A 117 -1.11 2.09 -12.85
C ILE A 117 -0.11 0.98 -13.12
N ILE A 118 1.08 1.36 -13.56
CA ILE A 118 2.22 0.45 -13.74
C ILE A 118 3.19 0.73 -12.61
N SER A 119 3.41 -0.26 -11.75
CA SER A 119 4.27 -0.12 -10.58
C SER A 119 5.32 -1.22 -10.52
N GLU A 120 6.53 -0.85 -10.14
CA GLU A 120 7.61 -1.81 -9.89
C GLU A 120 7.25 -2.77 -8.75
N ASP A 121 7.45 -4.07 -9.00
CA ASP A 121 7.38 -5.11 -7.99
C ASP A 121 8.75 -5.28 -7.33
N SER A 122 8.86 -4.70 -6.14
CA SER A 122 10.02 -4.78 -5.26
C SER A 122 10.45 -6.21 -4.89
N THR A 123 9.59 -7.21 -5.11
CA THR A 123 9.85 -8.61 -4.74
C THR A 123 10.55 -9.38 -5.87
N PHE A 124 10.16 -9.10 -7.11
CA PHE A 124 10.55 -9.90 -8.27
C PHE A 124 11.30 -9.09 -9.35
N GLY A 125 11.45 -7.77 -9.17
CA GLY A 125 12.27 -6.91 -10.03
C GLY A 125 11.64 -6.56 -11.38
N GLY A 126 10.35 -6.85 -11.57
CA GLY A 126 9.59 -6.49 -12.77
C GLY A 126 8.53 -5.43 -12.47
N TYR A 127 7.55 -5.28 -13.37
CA TYR A 127 6.49 -4.28 -13.26
C TYR A 127 5.12 -4.95 -13.30
N ASN A 128 4.20 -4.46 -12.49
CA ASN A 128 2.80 -4.89 -12.53
C ASN A 128 1.95 -3.76 -13.12
N ALA A 129 1.33 -4.03 -14.26
CA ALA A 129 0.37 -3.15 -14.91
C ALA A 129 -1.05 -3.55 -14.47
N VAL A 130 -1.71 -2.66 -13.73
CA VAL A 130 -3.04 -2.91 -13.18
C VAL A 130 -4.02 -1.88 -13.72
N LEU A 131 -5.12 -2.36 -14.32
CA LEU A 131 -6.23 -1.53 -14.73
C LEU A 131 -7.16 -1.27 -13.53
N TYR A 132 -7.66 -0.05 -13.43
CA TYR A 132 -8.63 0.35 -12.44
C TYR A 132 -9.84 1.01 -13.07
N ARG A 133 -11.02 0.59 -12.62
CA ARG A 133 -12.25 1.36 -12.79
C ARG A 133 -12.33 2.44 -11.72
N ARG A 134 -12.38 3.69 -12.13
CA ARG A 134 -12.29 4.86 -11.26
C ARG A 134 -13.68 5.40 -10.92
N TYR A 135 -14.10 5.23 -9.66
CA TYR A 135 -15.32 5.84 -9.13
C TYR A 135 -15.06 7.24 -8.58
N SER A 136 -13.87 7.45 -8.00
CA SER A 136 -13.38 8.75 -7.55
C SER A 136 -11.84 8.76 -7.55
N PRO A 137 -11.18 9.92 -7.32
CA PRO A 137 -9.73 9.96 -7.13
C PRO A 137 -9.22 9.04 -6.00
N PHE A 138 -10.08 8.72 -5.03
CA PHE A 138 -9.74 7.98 -3.82
C PHE A 138 -10.34 6.57 -3.77
N LEU A 139 -11.24 6.22 -4.68
CA LEU A 139 -11.95 4.94 -4.67
C LEU A 139 -11.98 4.36 -6.07
N LYS A 140 -11.39 3.18 -6.22
CA LYS A 140 -11.20 2.52 -7.51
C LYS A 140 -11.53 1.04 -7.37
N GLY A 141 -12.12 0.42 -8.39
CA GLY A 141 -12.23 -1.04 -8.51
C GLY A 141 -11.03 -1.57 -9.28
N GLU A 142 -10.38 -2.61 -8.77
CA GLU A 142 -9.32 -3.29 -9.49
C GLU A 142 -9.93 -4.18 -10.59
N GLU A 143 -9.38 -4.07 -11.79
CA GLU A 143 -9.78 -4.78 -13.01
C GLU A 143 -8.60 -5.70 -13.44
N PRO A 144 -8.54 -6.25 -14.67
CA PRO A 144 -7.43 -7.11 -15.06
C PRO A 144 -6.04 -6.47 -14.90
N SER A 145 -5.06 -7.33 -14.59
CA SER A 145 -3.65 -6.96 -14.44
C SER A 145 -2.75 -7.96 -15.17
N PHE A 146 -1.55 -7.54 -15.55
CA PHE A 146 -0.50 -8.45 -15.99
C PHE A 146 0.87 -8.02 -15.45
N TYR A 147 1.78 -8.99 -15.43
CA TYR A 147 3.14 -8.80 -14.95
C TYR A 147 4.10 -8.72 -16.14
N ILE A 148 5.07 -7.80 -16.06
CA ILE A 148 6.12 -7.54 -17.04
C ILE A 148 7.44 -7.90 -16.38
N ASP A 149 8.06 -8.99 -16.83
CA ASP A 149 9.35 -9.50 -16.33
C ASP A 149 10.48 -9.42 -17.37
N ASP A 150 10.16 -8.92 -18.54
CA ASP A 150 10.95 -9.07 -19.77
C ASP A 150 11.30 -7.72 -20.42
N LEU A 151 11.25 -6.65 -19.62
CA LEU A 151 11.54 -5.28 -20.05
C LEU A 151 12.99 -5.15 -20.54
N ALA A 152 13.15 -4.59 -21.74
CA ALA A 152 14.44 -4.22 -22.27
C ALA A 152 14.86 -2.83 -21.77
N GLY A 153 15.84 -2.79 -20.87
CA GLY A 153 16.49 -1.53 -20.47
C GLY A 153 15.70 -0.71 -19.46
N GLU A 154 15.65 0.61 -19.66
CA GLU A 154 14.98 1.52 -18.74
C GLU A 154 13.46 1.49 -18.92
N PRO A 155 12.68 1.68 -17.84
CA PRO A 155 11.22 1.68 -17.92
C PRO A 155 10.67 2.85 -18.72
N ASP A 156 10.23 2.55 -19.95
CA ASP A 156 9.43 3.42 -20.79
C ASP A 156 8.14 2.69 -21.20
N PHE A 157 7.00 3.32 -20.89
CA PHE A 157 5.68 2.73 -21.09
C PHE A 157 4.79 3.71 -21.83
N THR A 158 4.25 3.30 -22.97
CA THR A 158 3.20 4.04 -23.68
C THR A 158 1.86 3.37 -23.44
N VAL A 159 0.82 4.18 -23.16
CA VAL A 159 -0.54 3.67 -22.90
C VAL A 159 -1.52 4.33 -23.86
N ASP A 160 -2.19 3.51 -24.66
CA ASP A 160 -3.24 3.94 -25.59
C ASP A 160 -4.60 3.40 -25.12
N TRP A 161 -5.60 4.28 -25.09
CA TRP A 161 -6.95 3.94 -24.66
C TRP A 161 -7.86 3.60 -25.83
N TYR A 162 -8.74 2.62 -25.61
CA TYR A 162 -9.76 2.18 -26.55
C TYR A 162 -11.13 2.15 -25.87
N GLU A 163 -12.19 1.88 -26.64
CA GLU A 163 -13.56 1.78 -26.11
C GLU A 163 -13.74 0.58 -25.15
N ASP A 164 -12.96 -0.49 -25.35
CA ASP A 164 -13.04 -1.76 -24.64
C ASP A 164 -11.89 -2.00 -23.66
N GLY A 165 -10.94 -1.07 -23.54
CA GLY A 165 -9.79 -1.22 -22.64
C GLY A 165 -8.65 -0.26 -22.93
N CYS A 166 -7.42 -0.75 -22.76
CA CYS A 166 -6.20 -0.05 -23.10
C CYS A 166 -5.10 -1.01 -23.54
N SER A 167 -4.13 -0.53 -24.31
CA SER A 167 -2.85 -1.21 -24.52
C SER A 167 -1.74 -0.53 -23.74
N VAL A 168 -0.81 -1.35 -23.26
CA VAL A 168 0.47 -0.92 -22.68
C VAL A 168 1.57 -1.44 -23.60
N THR A 169 2.36 -0.52 -24.14
CA THR A 169 3.51 -0.80 -25.01
C THR A 169 4.80 -0.54 -24.25
N TYR A 170 5.75 -1.47 -24.36
CA TYR A 170 7.05 -1.41 -23.70
C TYR A 170 8.11 -2.12 -24.56
N GLU A 171 9.37 -1.71 -24.43
CA GLU A 171 10.48 -2.41 -25.09
C GLU A 171 10.77 -3.75 -24.40
N HIS A 172 10.95 -4.80 -25.19
CA HIS A 172 11.19 -6.16 -24.72
C HIS A 172 12.40 -6.80 -25.45
N TYR A 173 13.18 -7.62 -24.74
CA TYR A 173 14.23 -8.46 -25.32
C TYR A 173 13.66 -9.81 -25.76
N SER A 174 13.60 -10.06 -27.07
CA SER A 174 13.21 -11.39 -27.55
C SER A 174 14.11 -12.48 -26.98
N GLU A 175 13.57 -13.69 -26.78
CA GLU A 175 14.32 -14.85 -26.24
C GLU A 175 15.53 -15.28 -27.08
N TYR A 176 15.72 -14.70 -28.28
CA TYR A 176 16.85 -14.98 -29.15
C TYR A 176 18.09 -14.17 -28.75
N LEU A 177 19.18 -14.89 -28.43
CA LEU A 177 20.50 -14.32 -28.16
C LEU A 177 20.96 -13.37 -29.28
N GLY A 178 21.13 -12.09 -28.94
CA GLY A 178 21.61 -11.05 -29.85
C GLY A 178 20.53 -10.31 -30.64
N ALA A 179 19.25 -10.52 -30.32
CA ALA A 179 18.17 -9.71 -30.87
C ALA A 179 18.19 -8.27 -30.31
N GLU A 180 17.86 -7.32 -31.18
CA GLU A 180 17.62 -5.94 -30.77
C GLU A 180 16.30 -5.84 -29.98
N PRO A 181 16.17 -4.90 -29.02
CA PRO A 181 14.91 -4.62 -28.34
C PRO A 181 13.82 -4.31 -29.36
N THR A 182 12.61 -4.80 -29.10
CA THR A 182 11.43 -4.52 -29.93
C THR A 182 10.26 -4.10 -29.05
N ASP A 183 9.42 -3.22 -29.58
CA ASP A 183 8.18 -2.82 -28.92
C ASP A 183 7.21 -3.99 -28.84
N PHE A 184 6.89 -4.39 -27.61
CA PHE A 184 5.82 -5.34 -27.32
C PHE A 184 4.61 -4.59 -26.78
N THR A 185 3.41 -5.00 -27.21
CA THR A 185 2.16 -4.36 -26.81
C THR A 185 1.20 -5.38 -26.25
N GLN A 186 0.80 -5.19 -25.00
CA GLN A 186 -0.18 -6.03 -24.31
C GLN A 186 -1.45 -5.26 -24.01
N ARG A 187 -2.61 -5.91 -24.19
CA ARG A 187 -3.93 -5.29 -23.99
C ARG A 187 -4.57 -5.74 -22.68
N LEU A 188 -5.20 -4.77 -22.01
CA LEU A 188 -6.06 -4.94 -20.84
C LEU A 188 -7.48 -4.54 -21.24
N TYR A 189 -8.45 -5.43 -21.03
CA TYR A 189 -9.86 -5.19 -21.39
C TYR A 189 -10.69 -4.83 -20.15
N PHE A 190 -11.73 -4.01 -20.34
CA PHE A 190 -12.72 -3.73 -19.30
C PHE A 190 -13.55 -5.00 -19.04
N ASN A 191 -13.28 -5.68 -17.93
CA ASN A 191 -14.01 -6.85 -17.44
C ASN A 191 -13.96 -8.08 -18.39
N ASN A 192 -13.36 -9.18 -17.92
CA ASN A 192 -13.23 -10.47 -18.62
C ASN A 192 -14.56 -11.24 -18.70
N GLN A 193 -15.65 -10.60 -19.14
CA GLN A 193 -16.87 -11.31 -19.53
C GLN A 193 -16.93 -11.39 -21.05
N ASN A 194 -16.60 -12.58 -21.57
CA ASN A 194 -16.73 -13.06 -22.97
C ASN A 194 -15.43 -13.09 -23.80
N ILE A 195 -14.41 -13.84 -23.35
CA ILE A 195 -13.52 -14.55 -24.28
C ILE A 195 -13.76 -16.06 -24.11
N GLU A 196 -15.01 -16.47 -24.33
CA GLU A 196 -15.38 -17.84 -24.72
C GLU A 196 -16.57 -17.72 -25.68
N GLN A 197 -16.28 -17.44 -26.95
CA GLN A 197 -17.07 -17.92 -28.10
C GLN A 197 -16.14 -18.14 -29.29
#